data_AF-A0A9D4B184-F1
#
_entry.id   AF-A0A9D4B184-F1
#
_cell.length_a   1.000
_cell.length_b   1.000
_cell.length_c   1.000
_cell.angle_alpha   90.00
_cell.angle_beta   90.00
_cell.angle_gamma   90.00
#
_symmetry.space_group_name_H-M   'P 1'
#
loop_
_entity.id
_entity.type
_entity.pdbx_description
1 polymer ?
#
loop_
_entity_poly.entity_id
_entity_poly.type
_entity_poly.pdbx_seq_one_letter_code
_entity_poly.pdbx_strand_id
1 'polypeptide(L)'
;MMREETWHLCEEQERVPVVEDPPGVRGTLSPALSHTQRLPHKTRKLHSALERMLDPSWNHRVYRLAIAKLTPPIIPFVPLLLKDMTFIHEGNRTLAENLINFEKMRMMAKAVRIIHHCQSHMYAPISPLRGRAPQLLEDPQALRISTCSEQSLSGRSPASTRAYLQHLKVIDNQKELSRLSRDLES
;
A
#
# COMPACT_ATOMS: atom_id res chain seq x y z
N MET A 1 23.45 -16.00 5.82
CA MET A 1 23.87 -16.28 4.44
C MET A 1 22.78 -17.18 3.85
N MET A 2 21.95 -16.65 2.93
CA MET A 2 20.95 -17.46 2.23
C MET A 2 21.69 -18.47 1.34
N ARG A 3 21.22 -19.72 1.30
CA ARG A 3 21.81 -20.78 0.45
C ARG A 3 21.67 -20.38 -1.02
N GLU A 4 22.63 -20.72 -1.87
CA GLU A 4 22.61 -20.39 -3.32
C GLU A 4 21.35 -20.92 -4.02
N GLU A 5 20.80 -22.04 -3.54
CA GLU A 5 19.53 -22.61 -4.02
C GLU A 5 18.33 -21.69 -3.77
N THR A 6 18.34 -20.91 -2.67
CA THR A 6 17.29 -19.91 -2.39
C THR A 6 17.44 -18.62 -3.21
N TRP A 7 18.63 -18.35 -3.75
CA TRP A 7 18.83 -17.24 -4.68
C TRP A 7 18.28 -17.57 -6.06
N HIS A 8 18.51 -18.78 -6.56
CA HIS A 8 17.95 -19.23 -7.82
C HIS A 8 16.43 -19.36 -7.78
N LEU A 9 15.82 -19.79 -6.66
CA LEU A 9 14.37 -19.72 -6.51
C LEU A 9 13.82 -18.29 -6.55
N CYS A 10 14.57 -17.31 -6.03
CA CYS A 10 14.16 -15.89 -6.03
C CYS A 10 14.33 -15.24 -7.42
N GLU A 11 15.38 -15.61 -8.17
CA GLU A 11 15.66 -15.16 -9.54
C GLU A 11 14.74 -15.86 -10.56
N GLU A 12 14.45 -17.14 -10.36
CA GLU A 12 13.48 -17.90 -11.15
C GLU A 12 12.06 -17.36 -10.91
N GLN A 13 11.72 -16.84 -9.72
CA GLN A 13 10.44 -16.17 -9.46
C GLN A 13 10.31 -14.77 -10.06
N GLU A 14 11.38 -14.21 -10.63
CA GLU A 14 11.31 -13.05 -11.52
C GLU A 14 10.89 -13.47 -12.96
N ARG A 15 10.99 -14.77 -13.30
CA ARG A 15 10.56 -15.37 -14.57
C ARG A 15 9.34 -16.28 -14.50
N VAL A 16 9.06 -16.90 -13.36
CA VAL A 16 7.86 -17.71 -13.14
C VAL A 16 6.72 -16.74 -12.91
N PRO A 17 5.61 -16.83 -13.66
CA PRO A 17 4.45 -15.99 -13.42
C PRO A 17 4.07 -16.17 -11.95
N VAL A 18 4.20 -15.07 -11.21
CA VAL A 18 3.60 -14.88 -9.90
C VAL A 18 2.25 -15.56 -9.95
N VAL A 19 1.96 -16.48 -9.02
CA VAL A 19 0.62 -17.00 -8.73
C VAL A 19 -0.35 -15.91 -9.13
N GLU A 20 -1.04 -16.13 -10.26
CA GLU A 20 -1.77 -15.13 -11.04
C GLU A 20 -2.15 -13.98 -10.12
N ASP A 21 -1.54 -12.80 -10.30
CA ASP A 21 -2.10 -11.57 -9.74
C ASP A 21 -3.61 -11.72 -9.96
N PRO A 22 -4.46 -11.85 -8.90
CA PRO A 22 -5.87 -12.00 -9.14
C PRO A 22 -6.26 -10.83 -10.05
N PRO A 23 -6.99 -11.05 -11.16
CA PRO A 23 -7.08 -10.16 -12.32
C PRO A 23 -7.78 -8.81 -12.06
N GLY A 24 -7.42 -8.13 -10.97
CA GLY A 24 -8.01 -6.93 -10.41
C GLY A 24 -7.10 -6.14 -9.47
N VAL A 25 -5.86 -6.57 -9.16
CA VAL A 25 -4.93 -5.74 -8.35
C VAL A 25 -4.27 -4.65 -9.19
N ARG A 26 -4.04 -4.91 -10.48
CA ARG A 26 -3.85 -3.85 -11.45
C ARG A 26 -5.24 -3.54 -12.00
N GLY A 27 -5.94 -2.61 -11.35
CA GLY A 27 -7.09 -2.00 -11.97
C GLY A 27 -6.61 -1.40 -13.28
N THR A 28 -6.74 -2.15 -14.38
CA THR A 28 -6.56 -1.64 -15.73
C THR A 28 -7.79 -0.78 -16.02
N LEU A 29 -7.92 0.32 -15.25
CA LEU A 29 -8.52 1.53 -15.77
C LEU A 29 -7.55 1.93 -16.86
N SER A 30 -7.89 1.44 -18.05
CA SER A 30 -7.32 1.74 -19.34
C SER A 30 -6.59 3.09 -19.34
N PRO A 31 -5.35 3.17 -19.86
CA PRO A 31 -4.76 4.44 -20.27
C PRO A 31 -5.55 5.12 -21.43
N ALA A 32 -6.70 4.56 -21.81
CA ALA A 32 -7.49 4.89 -22.98
C ALA A 32 -8.48 6.06 -22.77
N LEU A 33 -8.78 6.45 -21.52
CA LEU A 33 -9.55 7.67 -21.29
C LEU A 33 -8.67 8.87 -21.65
N SER A 34 -8.68 9.28 -22.91
CA SER A 34 -7.90 10.38 -23.49
C SER A 34 -8.02 11.68 -22.68
N HIS A 35 -9.13 11.87 -21.97
CA HIS A 35 -9.36 12.98 -21.04
C HIS A 35 -8.44 12.95 -19.79
N THR A 36 -8.03 11.78 -19.30
CA THR A 36 -7.12 11.64 -18.15
C THR A 36 -5.69 12.11 -18.44
N GLN A 37 -5.31 12.25 -19.72
CA GLN A 37 -4.01 12.85 -20.08
C GLN A 37 -3.95 14.35 -19.77
N ARG A 38 -5.11 15.03 -19.58
CA ARG A 38 -5.22 16.46 -19.27
C ARG A 38 -5.03 16.81 -17.79
N LEU A 39 -4.47 15.91 -16.98
CA LEU A 39 -4.21 16.19 -15.56
C LEU A 39 -3.17 17.32 -15.37
N PRO A 40 -3.23 18.10 -14.29
CA PRO A 40 -2.18 19.06 -13.95
C PRO A 40 -0.80 18.39 -13.79
N HIS A 41 0.28 19.09 -14.14
CA HIS A 41 1.65 18.55 -14.05
C HIS A 41 2.00 18.07 -12.62
N LYS A 42 1.56 18.79 -11.59
CA LYS A 42 1.76 18.41 -10.18
C LYS A 42 1.17 17.02 -9.87
N THR A 43 -0.03 16.74 -10.36
CA THR A 43 -0.71 15.45 -10.17
C THR A 43 0.01 14.32 -10.89
N ARG A 44 0.43 14.54 -12.14
CA ARG A 44 1.22 13.54 -12.89
C ARG A 44 2.55 13.22 -12.18
N LYS A 45 3.26 14.24 -11.69
CA LYS A 45 4.51 14.04 -10.95
C LYS A 45 4.30 13.23 -9.66
N LEU A 46 3.22 13.50 -8.93
CA LEU A 46 2.86 12.72 -7.75
C LEU A 46 2.55 11.25 -8.11
N HIS A 47 1.77 11.02 -9.17
CA HIS A 47 1.46 9.68 -9.66
C HIS A 47 2.73 8.88 -9.98
N SER A 48 3.63 9.44 -10.79
CA SER A 48 4.90 8.79 -11.14
C SER A 48 5.78 8.51 -9.92
N ALA A 49 5.74 9.38 -8.90
CA ALA A 49 6.47 9.13 -7.66
C ALA A 49 5.89 7.95 -6.87
N LEU A 50 4.56 7.80 -6.84
CA LEU A 50 3.87 6.68 -6.19
C LEU A 50 4.10 5.36 -6.94
N GLU A 51 4.06 5.37 -8.28
CA GLU A 51 4.38 4.19 -9.11
C GLU A 51 5.79 3.68 -8.82
N ARG A 52 6.77 4.58 -8.86
CA ARG A 52 8.17 4.25 -8.57
C ARG A 52 8.38 3.76 -7.13
N MET A 53 7.55 4.21 -6.18
CA MET A 53 7.61 3.72 -4.80
C MET A 53 7.18 2.25 -4.69
N LEU A 54 6.23 1.81 -5.52
CA LEU A 54 5.69 0.45 -5.55
C LEU A 54 6.34 -0.46 -6.62
N ASP A 55 7.45 -0.02 -7.21
CA ASP A 55 8.19 -0.78 -8.21
C ASP A 55 8.54 -2.20 -7.71
N PRO A 56 8.27 -3.27 -8.49
CA PRO A 56 8.48 -4.65 -8.06
C PRO A 56 9.94 -5.10 -8.05
N SER A 57 10.85 -4.34 -8.70
CA SER A 57 12.24 -4.75 -8.84
C SER A 57 12.91 -4.99 -7.49
N TRP A 58 13.76 -6.01 -7.44
CA TRP A 58 14.47 -6.41 -6.22
C TRP A 58 13.52 -6.66 -5.03
N ASN A 59 12.37 -7.29 -5.30
CA ASN A 59 11.32 -7.58 -4.32
C ASN A 59 10.86 -6.31 -3.57
N HIS A 60 10.45 -5.28 -4.32
CA HIS A 60 9.98 -4.00 -3.80
C HIS A 60 10.98 -3.29 -2.88
N ARG A 61 12.27 -3.29 -3.24
CA ARG A 61 13.35 -2.70 -2.44
C ARG A 61 13.07 -1.25 -2.05
N VAL A 62 12.55 -0.43 -2.97
CA VAL A 62 12.26 0.99 -2.73
C VAL A 62 11.23 1.15 -1.62
N TYR A 63 10.11 0.44 -1.72
CA TYR A 63 9.07 0.44 -0.69
C TYR A 63 9.60 -0.04 0.67
N ARG A 64 10.35 -1.14 0.70
CA ARG A 64 10.91 -1.69 1.95
C ARG A 64 11.86 -0.72 2.65
N LEU A 65 12.71 -0.03 1.90
CA LEU A 65 13.59 1.00 2.45
C LEU A 65 12.82 2.23 2.95
N ALA A 66 11.72 2.59 2.29
CA ALA A 66 10.86 3.67 2.75
C ALA A 66 10.19 3.31 4.09
N ILE A 67 9.56 2.13 4.19
CA ILE A 67 8.93 1.64 5.43
C ILE A 67 9.91 1.64 6.61
N ALA A 68 11.15 1.22 6.39
CA ALA A 68 12.16 1.17 7.45
C ALA A 68 12.57 2.55 8.00
N LYS A 69 12.30 3.64 7.26
CA LYS A 69 12.62 5.02 7.64
C LYS A 69 11.42 5.78 8.20
N LEU A 70 10.21 5.29 7.97
CA LEU A 70 9.00 5.94 8.45
C LEU A 70 8.80 5.67 9.94
N THR A 71 8.18 6.63 10.63
CA THR A 71 7.75 6.47 12.02
C THR A 71 6.27 6.08 12.06
N PRO A 72 5.87 5.15 12.96
CA PRO A 72 4.47 4.79 13.15
C PRO A 72 3.62 5.98 13.63
N PRO A 73 2.29 5.98 13.43
CA PRO A 73 1.49 4.90 12.85
C PRO A 73 1.59 4.85 11.31
N ILE A 74 1.68 3.64 10.77
CA ILE A 74 1.80 3.39 9.32
C ILE A 74 0.73 2.39 8.90
N ILE A 75 0.08 2.62 7.76
CA ILE A 75 -0.71 1.60 7.07
C ILE A 75 0.20 0.98 6.01
N PRO A 76 0.69 -0.26 6.18
CA PRO A 76 1.57 -0.87 5.21
C PRO A 76 0.79 -1.33 3.96
N PHE A 77 1.51 -1.52 2.86
CA PHE A 77 1.04 -2.26 1.69
C PHE A 77 0.84 -3.74 2.04
N VAL A 78 -0.37 -4.04 2.53
CA VAL A 78 -0.78 -5.38 3.01
C VAL A 78 -0.50 -6.49 2.00
N PRO A 79 -0.76 -6.33 0.67
CA PRO A 79 -0.46 -7.38 -0.30
C PRO A 79 0.99 -7.87 -0.27
N LEU A 80 1.97 -6.98 -0.10
CA LEU A 80 3.38 -7.37 0.00
C LEU A 80 3.70 -8.13 1.29
N LEU A 81 3.07 -7.75 2.42
CA LEU A 81 3.24 -8.48 3.67
C LEU A 81 2.64 -9.89 3.59
N LEU A 82 1.45 -10.02 2.98
CA LEU A 82 0.82 -11.31 2.73
C LEU A 82 1.70 -12.17 1.82
N LYS A 83 2.21 -11.60 0.72
CA LYS A 83 3.19 -12.26 -0.17
C LYS A 83 4.36 -12.82 0.63
N ASP A 84 5.01 -12.02 1.47
CA ASP A 84 6.15 -12.47 2.28
C ASP A 84 5.78 -13.64 3.21
N MET A 85 4.66 -13.55 3.92
CA MET A 85 4.22 -14.60 4.84
C MET A 85 3.85 -15.89 4.13
N THR A 86 3.16 -15.81 2.99
CA THR A 86 2.82 -16.98 2.15
C THR A 86 4.08 -17.67 1.66
N PHE A 87 5.04 -16.92 1.11
CA PHE A 87 6.31 -17.47 0.63
C PHE A 87 7.13 -18.14 1.75
N ILE A 88 7.17 -17.55 2.94
CA ILE A 88 7.82 -18.19 4.10
C ILE A 88 7.10 -19.50 4.45
N HIS A 89 5.77 -19.49 4.44
CA HIS A 89 4.96 -20.64 4.83
C HIS A 89 5.12 -21.83 3.87
N GLU A 90 5.03 -21.56 2.58
CA GLU A 90 5.06 -22.57 1.51
C GLU A 90 6.50 -23.02 1.20
N GLY A 91 7.47 -22.10 1.22
CA GLY A 91 8.86 -22.40 0.89
C GLY A 91 9.65 -23.09 1.99
N ASN A 92 9.13 -23.16 3.22
CA ASN A 92 9.86 -23.72 4.36
C ASN A 92 8.98 -24.72 5.13
N ARG A 93 9.46 -25.94 5.37
CA ARG A 93 8.76 -26.90 6.22
C ARG A 93 8.77 -26.44 7.68
N THR A 94 7.63 -26.61 8.36
CA THR A 94 7.48 -26.30 9.79
C THR A 94 8.29 -27.25 10.67
N LEU A 95 8.42 -28.51 10.26
CA LEU A 95 9.27 -29.50 10.88
C LEU A 95 10.42 -29.87 9.94
N ALA A 96 11.62 -29.99 10.50
CA ALA A 96 12.80 -30.56 9.86
C ALA A 96 13.28 -31.70 10.74
N GLU A 97 13.35 -32.92 10.20
CA GLU A 97 13.75 -34.12 10.96
C GLU A 97 12.94 -34.30 12.26
N ASN A 98 11.63 -34.07 12.19
CA ASN A 98 10.69 -34.12 13.31
C ASN A 98 10.93 -33.07 14.42
N LEU A 99 11.87 -32.15 14.23
CA LEU A 99 12.12 -31.01 15.11
C LEU A 99 11.53 -29.72 14.51
N ILE A 100 11.21 -28.75 15.38
CA ILE A 100 10.71 -27.45 14.95
C ILE A 100 11.77 -26.71 14.15
N ASN A 101 11.40 -26.25 12.95
CA ASN A 101 12.27 -25.40 12.14
C ASN A 101 12.25 -23.96 12.68
N PHE A 102 13.16 -23.66 13.61
CA PHE A 102 13.31 -22.32 14.19
C PHE A 102 13.69 -21.26 13.15
N GLU A 103 14.32 -21.63 12.03
CA GLU A 103 14.63 -20.68 10.97
C GLU A 103 13.34 -20.16 10.30
N LYS A 104 12.40 -21.06 9.99
CA LYS A 104 11.05 -20.65 9.53
C LYS A 104 10.36 -19.75 10.55
N MET A 105 10.40 -20.13 11.83
CA MET A 105 9.78 -19.35 12.90
C MET A 105 10.39 -17.94 13.00
N ARG A 106 11.72 -17.83 12.88
CA ARG A 106 12.44 -16.56 12.89
C ARG A 106 12.06 -15.68 11.71
N MET A 107 11.91 -16.25 10.51
CA MET A 107 11.45 -15.53 9.32
C MET A 107 10.03 -14.99 9.51
N MET A 108 9.10 -15.83 9.97
CA MET A 108 7.72 -15.43 10.24
C MET A 108 7.66 -14.31 11.30
N ALA A 109 8.40 -14.45 12.40
CA ALA A 109 8.50 -13.43 13.44
C ALA A 109 9.07 -12.11 12.92
N LYS A 110 9.92 -12.11 11.89
CA LYS A 110 10.41 -10.88 11.25
C LYS A 110 9.28 -10.17 10.48
N ALA A 111 8.45 -10.91 9.75
CA ALA A 111 7.29 -10.35 9.05
C ALA A 111 6.28 -9.75 10.04
N VAL A 112 5.95 -10.47 11.11
CA VAL A 112 5.02 -9.99 12.16
C VAL A 112 5.56 -8.74 12.87
N ARG A 113 6.88 -8.64 13.10
CA ARG A 113 7.49 -7.45 13.68
C ARG A 113 7.28 -6.18 12.85
N ILE A 114 7.18 -6.29 11.52
CA ILE A 114 6.86 -5.15 10.66
C ILE A 114 5.43 -4.66 10.93
N ILE A 115 4.47 -5.58 11.05
CA ILE A 115 3.08 -5.26 11.39
C ILE A 115 3.01 -4.56 12.75
N HIS A 116 3.69 -5.12 13.75
CA HIS A 116 3.74 -4.52 15.09
C HIS A 116 4.37 -3.12 15.06
N HIS A 117 5.49 -2.93 14.36
CA HIS A 117 6.10 -1.62 14.20
C HIS A 117 5.11 -0.61 13.60
N CYS A 118 4.44 -0.96 12.52
CA CYS A 118 3.45 -0.09 11.87
C CYS A 118 2.34 0.39 12.83
N GLN A 119 2.04 -0.37 13.88
CA GLN A 119 0.98 -0.09 14.86
C GLN A 119 1.49 0.51 16.18
N SER A 120 2.82 0.64 16.37
CA SER A 120 3.40 0.86 17.70
C SER A 120 3.24 2.27 18.28
N HIS A 121 2.50 3.16 17.61
CA HIS A 121 1.98 4.41 18.17
C HIS A 121 0.46 4.35 18.09
N MET A 122 -0.18 3.89 19.17
CA MET A 122 -1.64 3.92 19.24
C MET A 122 -2.13 5.34 19.08
N TYR A 123 -3.20 5.51 18.29
CA TYR A 123 -3.97 6.73 18.15
C TYR A 123 -4.18 7.35 19.54
N ALA A 124 -3.46 8.44 19.85
CA ALA A 124 -4.02 9.40 20.78
C ALA A 124 -5.42 9.72 20.21
N PRO A 125 -6.51 9.57 20.99
CA PRO A 125 -7.82 9.91 20.48
C PRO A 125 -7.72 11.32 19.95
N ILE A 126 -8.02 11.49 18.66
CA ILE A 126 -8.20 12.81 18.07
C ILE A 126 -9.51 13.32 18.68
N SER A 127 -9.43 13.74 19.95
CA SER A 127 -10.51 14.41 20.66
C SER A 127 -10.72 15.74 19.95
N PRO A 128 -11.92 16.09 19.46
CA PRO A 128 -12.09 17.28 18.64
C PRO A 128 -12.00 18.61 19.39
N LEU A 129 -11.66 18.64 20.69
CA LEU A 129 -11.77 19.85 21.51
C LEU A 129 -10.79 19.82 22.71
N ARG A 130 -9.59 20.39 22.59
CA ARG A 130 -8.95 21.07 23.73
C ARG A 130 -7.85 22.05 23.33
N GLY A 131 -8.18 23.34 23.46
CA GLY A 131 -7.30 24.38 24.00
C GLY A 131 -6.04 24.74 23.22
N ARG A 132 -6.09 25.86 22.49
CA ARG A 132 -4.92 26.62 22.07
C ARG A 132 -4.12 27.06 23.31
N ALA A 133 -2.79 26.92 23.26
CA ALA A 133 -1.85 27.83 23.91
C ALA A 133 -0.67 28.09 22.96
N PRO A 134 -0.05 29.29 23.01
CA PRO A 134 0.65 29.91 21.88
C PRO A 134 2.18 29.83 21.97
N GLN A 135 2.84 29.88 20.79
CA GLN A 135 4.29 30.13 20.55
C GLN A 135 5.21 28.96 20.97
N LEU A 136 6.16 28.44 20.18
CA LEU A 136 7.14 29.10 19.29
C LEU A 136 7.90 28.03 18.45
N LEU A 137 8.32 28.43 17.24
CA LEU A 137 9.54 28.04 16.50
C LEU A 137 9.54 26.80 15.55
N GLU A 138 9.21 27.10 14.27
CA GLU A 138 9.85 26.72 12.98
C GLU A 138 10.22 25.27 12.60
N ASP A 139 9.56 24.75 11.54
CA ASP A 139 10.24 24.36 10.27
C ASP A 139 9.21 24.31 9.11
N PRO A 140 9.29 25.16 8.06
CA PRO A 140 8.21 25.36 7.10
C PRO A 140 8.35 24.56 5.80
N GLN A 141 8.42 23.22 5.79
CA GLN A 141 8.31 22.44 4.51
C GLN A 141 7.69 21.02 4.62
N ALA A 142 7.15 20.59 5.77
CA ALA A 142 6.57 19.24 5.89
C ALA A 142 5.08 19.20 5.49
N LEU A 143 4.84 18.61 4.30
CA LEU A 143 3.67 17.81 3.94
C LEU A 143 2.29 18.37 4.34
N ARG A 144 1.77 19.33 3.57
CA ARG A 144 0.33 19.39 3.29
C ARG A 144 0.09 19.34 1.78
N ILE A 145 0.28 18.17 1.19
CA ILE A 145 -0.34 17.86 -0.11
C ILE A 145 -1.82 17.59 0.16
N SER A 146 -2.60 18.65 0.36
CA SER A 146 -4.05 18.60 0.25
C SER A 146 -4.42 19.32 -1.03
N THR A 147 -4.75 18.56 -2.07
CA THR A 147 -5.32 19.07 -3.32
C THR A 147 -6.85 19.10 -3.24
N CYS A 148 -7.40 19.50 -2.09
CA CYS A 148 -8.83 19.73 -1.95
C CYS A 148 -9.08 21.22 -2.12
N SER A 149 -9.92 21.59 -3.09
CA SER A 149 -10.41 22.97 -3.22
C SER A 149 -10.99 23.42 -1.88
N GLU A 150 -10.45 24.50 -1.30
CA GLU A 150 -10.87 25.08 -0.01
C GLU A 150 -12.36 25.46 0.03
N GLN A 151 -13.01 25.51 -1.14
CA GLN A 151 -14.40 25.92 -1.34
C GLN A 151 -15.46 24.90 -0.88
N SER A 152 -15.09 23.68 -0.48
CA SER A 152 -16.04 22.61 -0.09
C SER A 152 -16.17 22.35 1.43
N LEU A 153 -15.48 23.10 2.28
CA LEU A 153 -15.41 22.79 3.72
C LEU A 153 -16.60 23.31 4.56
N SER A 154 -17.52 24.09 4.00
CA SER A 154 -18.51 24.83 4.80
C SER A 154 -19.82 24.08 5.15
N GLY A 155 -19.95 22.75 4.98
CA GLY A 155 -21.25 22.11 5.25
C GLY A 155 -21.36 20.59 5.36
N ARG A 156 -20.25 19.82 5.38
CA ARG A 156 -20.36 18.35 5.49
C ARG A 156 -20.31 17.89 6.94
N SER A 157 -21.43 17.35 7.44
CA SER A 157 -21.47 16.64 8.71
C SER A 157 -20.53 15.42 8.67
N PRO A 158 -19.65 15.22 9.68
CA PRO A 158 -18.77 14.06 9.75
C PRO A 158 -19.55 12.74 9.78
N ALA A 159 -20.79 12.75 10.29
CA ALA A 159 -21.66 11.57 10.29
C ALA A 159 -22.09 11.16 8.88
N SER A 160 -22.41 12.12 8.00
CA SER A 160 -22.78 11.84 6.60
C SER A 160 -21.59 11.31 5.81
N THR A 161 -20.40 11.92 5.97
CA THR A 161 -19.17 11.42 5.34
C THR A 161 -18.85 9.99 5.79
N ARG A 162 -18.99 9.70 7.09
CA ARG A 162 -18.76 8.35 7.63
C ARG A 162 -19.76 7.34 7.08
N ALA A 163 -21.05 7.69 7.06
CA ALA A 163 -22.09 6.83 6.52
C ALA A 163 -21.85 6.52 5.04
N TYR A 164 -21.42 7.50 4.25
CA TYR A 164 -21.06 7.29 2.85
C TYR A 164 -19.89 6.30 2.70
N LEU A 165 -18.81 6.49 3.46
CA LEU A 165 -17.64 5.60 3.40
C LEU A 165 -17.96 4.16 3.81
N GLN A 166 -18.85 3.98 4.79
CA GLN A 166 -19.25 2.65 5.27
C GLN A 166 -20.15 1.89 4.29
N HIS A 167 -20.85 2.60 3.39
CA HIS A 167 -21.81 2.01 2.46
C HIS A 167 -21.44 2.29 1.00
N LEU A 168 -20.14 2.29 0.70
CA LEU A 168 -19.64 2.51 -0.66
C LEU A 168 -20.11 1.37 -1.57
N LYS A 169 -20.85 1.71 -2.65
CA LYS A 169 -21.21 0.76 -3.70
C LYS A 169 -20.12 0.78 -4.76
N VAL A 170 -19.54 -0.39 -5.03
CA VAL A 170 -18.41 -0.56 -5.96
C VAL A 170 -18.82 -1.57 -7.04
N ILE A 171 -18.38 -1.34 -8.27
CA ILE A 171 -18.41 -2.33 -9.35
C ILE A 171 -17.08 -3.08 -9.28
N ASP A 172 -17.11 -4.35 -8.92
CA ASP A 172 -15.94 -5.23 -8.81
C ASP A 172 -15.73 -6.10 -10.07
N ASN A 173 -16.74 -6.19 -10.95
CA ASN A 173 -16.65 -6.91 -12.20
C ASN A 173 -15.81 -6.14 -13.24
N GLN A 174 -14.56 -6.56 -13.42
CA GLN A 174 -13.63 -5.96 -14.37
C GLN A 174 -14.14 -5.98 -15.83
N LYS A 175 -14.94 -6.98 -16.24
CA LYS A 175 -15.49 -7.02 -17.60
C LYS A 175 -16.52 -5.91 -17.83
N GLU A 176 -17.36 -5.66 -16.83
CA GLU A 176 -18.33 -4.56 -16.87
C GLU A 176 -17.63 -3.20 -16.82
N LEU A 177 -16.61 -3.02 -15.97
CA LEU A 177 -15.80 -1.80 -15.95
C LEU A 177 -15.14 -1.52 -17.30
N SER A 178 -14.54 -2.54 -17.94
CA SER A 178 -13.91 -2.41 -19.26
C SER A 178 -14.93 -2.13 -20.37
N ARG A 179 -16.17 -2.64 -20.25
CA ARG A 179 -17.26 -2.29 -21.18
C ARG A 179 -17.63 -0.81 -21.03
N LEU A 180 -17.94 -0.37 -19.82
CA LEU A 180 -18.30 1.01 -19.52
C LEU A 180 -17.20 2.01 -19.93
N SER A 181 -15.92 1.67 -19.75
CA SER A 181 -14.82 2.54 -20.19
C SER A 181 -14.82 2.78 -21.69
N ARG A 182 -15.07 1.73 -22.51
CA ARG A 182 -15.09 1.85 -23.97
C ARG A 182 -16.28 2.68 -24.44
N ASP A 183 -17.44 2.50 -23.82
CA ASP A 183 -18.66 3.25 -24.13
C ASP A 183 -18.52 4.76 -23.82
N LEU A 184 -17.60 5.16 -22.94
CA LEU A 184 -17.31 6.56 -22.63
C LEU A 184 -16.32 7.23 -23.62
N GLU A 185 -15.61 6.44 -24.42
CA GLU A 185 -14.62 6.90 -25.38
C GLU A 185 -15.17 6.99 -26.82
N SER A 186 -16.32 6.36 -27.08
CA SER A 186 -17.09 6.44 -28.34
C SER A 186 -17.89 7.73 -28.46
#